data_AF-A0A920SE00-F1
#
_entry.id   AF-A0A920SE00-F1
#
_cell.length_a   1.000
_cell.length_b   1.000
_cell.length_c   1.000
_cell.angle_alpha   90.00
_cell.angle_beta   90.00
_cell.angle_gamma   90.00
#
_symmetry.space_group_name_H-M   'P 1'
#
loop_
_entity.id
_entity.type
_entity.pdbx_description
1 polymer ?
#
loop_
_entity_poly.entity_id
_entity_poly.type
_entity_poly.pdbx_seq_one_letter_code
_entity_poly.pdbx_strand_id
1 'polypeptide(L)'
;MASAKSAADAARNIEYSTVVTAMARNGYEFGINVSGLNDQWFTAPAPAIDGLYLPGYDENDGGLDMGDSAITETVGWGGFAIGAAPGILSLVGGTPEEALNYSLDMREITEGLSPDYSIPALGFEGTAVGIDIRKVAASGTLPIIDTAIAHKEPGHSIIGAGLVRPPMACFHSALRAFAAKYGLE
;
A
#
# COMPACT_ATOMS: atom_id res chain seq x y z
N MET A 1 12.03 -2.16 -3.83
CA MET A 1 11.79 -3.21 -2.80
C MET A 1 12.89 -3.30 -1.75
N ALA A 2 14.09 -3.81 -2.04
CA ALA A 2 15.11 -4.00 -0.99
C ALA A 2 15.46 -2.72 -0.20
N SER A 3 15.62 -1.58 -0.88
CA SER A 3 15.84 -0.29 -0.23
C SER A 3 14.66 0.15 0.65
N ALA A 4 13.43 -0.06 0.18
CA ALA A 4 12.22 0.23 0.94
C ALA A 4 12.13 -0.63 2.20
N LYS A 5 12.41 -1.94 2.08
CA LYS A 5 12.44 -2.84 3.24
C LYS A 5 13.51 -2.42 4.24
N SER A 6 14.71 -2.08 3.78
CA SER A 6 15.78 -1.60 4.65
C SER A 6 15.39 -0.32 5.41
N ALA A 7 14.66 0.60 4.77
CA ALA A 7 14.15 1.80 5.42
C ALA A 7 13.04 1.48 6.42
N ALA A 8 12.07 0.66 6.04
CA ALA A 8 10.95 0.26 6.89
C ALA A 8 11.41 -0.53 8.14
N ASP A 9 12.44 -1.37 7.99
CA ASP A 9 13.01 -2.14 9.11
C ASP A 9 13.64 -1.26 10.18
N ALA A 10 14.19 -0.09 9.82
CA ALA A 10 14.71 0.87 10.79
C ALA A 10 13.60 1.48 11.68
N ALA A 11 12.34 1.41 11.24
CA ALA A 11 11.18 1.89 11.98
C ALA A 11 10.44 0.77 12.75
N ARG A 12 10.97 -0.46 12.81
CA ARG A 12 10.35 -1.58 13.53
C ARG A 12 10.65 -1.56 15.03
N ASN A 13 9.75 -2.19 15.80
CA ASN A 13 9.91 -2.41 17.24
C ASN A 13 10.04 -1.13 18.07
N ILE A 14 9.39 -0.04 17.63
CA ILE A 14 9.28 1.19 18.41
C ILE A 14 8.03 1.08 19.28
N GLU A 15 8.23 1.14 20.61
CA GLU A 15 7.13 1.07 21.56
C GLU A 15 6.10 2.19 21.32
N TYR A 16 4.81 1.88 21.43
CA TYR A 16 3.68 2.77 21.16
C TYR A 16 3.55 3.28 19.72
N SER A 17 4.37 2.81 18.79
CA SER A 17 4.24 3.19 17.39
C SER A 17 3.12 2.43 16.69
N THR A 18 2.20 3.16 16.07
CA THR A 18 1.08 2.63 15.27
C THR A 18 1.39 2.59 13.78
N VAL A 19 2.65 2.84 13.40
CA VAL A 19 3.10 2.90 12.01
C VAL A 19 3.23 1.49 11.42
N VAL A 20 2.66 1.30 10.24
CA VAL A 20 2.83 0.10 9.42
C VAL A 20 4.26 0.04 8.89
N THR A 21 4.94 -1.09 9.10
CA THR A 21 6.34 -1.34 8.74
C THR A 21 6.50 -2.43 7.68
N ALA A 22 5.42 -3.09 7.30
CA ALA A 22 5.37 -3.91 6.10
C ALA A 22 3.93 -4.03 5.59
N MET A 23 3.78 -4.01 4.28
CA MET A 23 2.61 -4.53 3.57
C MET A 23 3.10 -5.57 2.57
N ALA A 24 2.47 -6.74 2.53
CA ALA A 24 2.83 -7.83 1.64
C ALA A 24 1.60 -8.70 1.38
N ARG A 25 1.67 -9.50 0.31
CA ARG A 25 0.57 -10.38 -0.09
C ARG A 25 1.08 -11.60 -0.85
N ASN A 26 0.32 -12.68 -0.85
CA ASN A 26 0.76 -13.96 -1.40
C ASN A 26 -0.22 -14.56 -2.43
N GLY A 27 -1.15 -13.77 -2.97
CA GLY A 27 -2.18 -14.24 -3.89
C GLY A 27 -3.35 -14.97 -3.21
N TYR A 28 -3.36 -15.03 -1.87
CA TYR A 28 -4.45 -15.58 -1.06
C TYR A 28 -4.82 -14.66 0.11
N GLU A 29 -3.81 -14.15 0.83
CA GLU A 29 -3.95 -13.17 1.90
C GLU A 29 -3.09 -11.93 1.64
N PHE A 30 -3.59 -10.80 2.12
CA PHE A 30 -2.84 -9.57 2.33
C PHE A 30 -2.50 -9.46 3.82
N GLY A 31 -1.27 -9.05 4.14
CA GLY A 31 -0.80 -8.90 5.51
C GLY A 31 -0.13 -7.55 5.76
N ILE A 32 -0.31 -7.04 6.98
CA ILE A 32 0.47 -5.90 7.49
C ILE A 32 1.24 -6.24 8.76
N ASN A 33 2.38 -5.59 8.95
CA ASN A 33 3.13 -5.55 10.20
C ASN A 33 3.16 -4.11 10.73
N VAL A 34 3.09 -3.94 12.06
CA VAL A 34 3.04 -2.63 12.73
C VAL A 34 4.16 -2.55 13.75
N SER A 35 4.86 -1.42 13.78
CA SER A 35 6.07 -1.21 14.58
C SER A 35 5.91 -1.57 16.06
N GLY A 36 4.83 -1.09 16.70
CA GLY A 36 4.53 -1.35 18.10
C GLY A 36 3.94 -2.74 18.38
N LEU A 37 3.79 -3.61 17.38
CA LEU A 37 3.17 -4.95 17.51
C LEU A 37 4.15 -6.10 17.22
N ASN A 38 5.45 -5.83 17.33
CA ASN A 38 6.53 -6.82 17.17
C ASN A 38 6.45 -7.53 15.79
N ASP A 39 6.66 -8.86 15.75
CA ASP A 39 6.60 -9.68 14.52
C ASP A 39 5.19 -10.18 14.16
N GLN A 40 4.14 -9.68 14.82
CA GLN A 40 2.77 -10.11 14.52
C GLN A 40 2.33 -9.61 13.13
N TRP A 41 1.68 -10.51 12.38
CA TRP A 41 1.02 -10.21 11.12
C TRP A 41 -0.49 -10.13 11.30
N PHE A 42 -1.10 -9.15 10.64
CA PHE A 42 -2.55 -8.99 10.58
C PHE A 42 -2.99 -9.22 9.15
N THR A 43 -3.70 -10.33 8.92
CA THR A 43 -4.06 -10.79 7.58
C THR A 43 -5.55 -10.75 7.31
N ALA A 44 -5.88 -10.67 6.02
CA ALA A 44 -7.23 -10.81 5.47
C ALA A 44 -7.11 -11.30 4.02
N PRO A 45 -8.19 -11.80 3.39
CA PRO A 45 -8.13 -12.26 2.00
C PRO A 45 -7.55 -11.20 1.05
N ALA A 46 -6.65 -11.63 0.16
CA ALA A 46 -6.06 -10.75 -0.84
C ALA A 46 -7.16 -10.23 -1.79
N PRO A 47 -7.17 -8.93 -2.10
CA PRO A 47 -8.13 -8.35 -3.03
C PRO A 47 -7.82 -8.71 -4.48
N ALA A 48 -8.84 -8.65 -5.34
CA ALA A 48 -8.64 -8.53 -6.78
C ALA A 48 -8.11 -7.11 -7.11
N ILE A 49 -7.37 -7.00 -8.20
CA ILE A 49 -6.79 -5.73 -8.66
C ILE A 49 -7.75 -5.09 -9.67
N ASP A 50 -8.07 -3.81 -9.48
CA ASP A 50 -8.87 -3.02 -10.42
C ASP A 50 -7.94 -2.34 -11.43
N GLY A 51 -8.07 -2.64 -12.72
CA GLY A 51 -7.06 -2.20 -13.68
C GLY A 51 -7.35 -2.53 -15.15
N LEU A 52 -6.34 -2.24 -15.97
CA LEU A 52 -6.36 -2.48 -17.41
C LEU A 52 -5.67 -3.80 -17.76
N TYR A 53 -6.25 -4.52 -18.72
CA TYR A 53 -5.74 -5.80 -19.20
C TYR A 53 -5.08 -5.66 -20.57
N LEU A 54 -4.03 -6.45 -20.79
CA LEU A 54 -3.36 -6.55 -22.08
C LEU A 54 -4.29 -7.24 -23.11
N PRO A 55 -4.13 -6.97 -24.42
CA PRO A 55 -4.98 -7.56 -25.44
C PRO A 55 -5.04 -9.10 -25.34
N GLY A 56 -6.25 -9.63 -25.24
CA GLY A 56 -6.51 -11.06 -25.14
C GLY A 56 -6.68 -11.60 -23.71
N TYR A 57 -6.61 -10.74 -22.69
CA TYR A 57 -6.93 -11.07 -21.30
C TYR A 57 -8.06 -10.21 -20.75
N ASP A 58 -8.75 -10.68 -19.72
CA ASP A 58 -9.78 -9.95 -18.98
C ASP A 58 -9.74 -10.25 -17.46
N GLU A 59 -10.69 -9.68 -16.70
CA GLU A 59 -10.74 -9.84 -15.25
C GLU A 59 -10.89 -11.28 -14.76
N ASN A 60 -11.37 -12.20 -15.59
CA ASN A 60 -11.51 -13.60 -15.24
C ASN A 60 -10.16 -14.33 -15.27
N ASP A 61 -9.15 -13.79 -15.93
CA ASP A 61 -7.80 -14.34 -16.00
C ASP A 61 -6.92 -13.88 -14.82
N GLY A 62 -7.28 -12.76 -14.20
CA GLY A 62 -6.56 -12.14 -13.09
C GLY A 62 -6.49 -13.01 -11.84
N GLY A 63 -5.30 -13.12 -11.26
CA GLY A 63 -5.09 -13.60 -9.90
C GLY A 63 -5.38 -12.50 -8.87
N LEU A 64 -5.42 -12.89 -7.59
CA LEU A 64 -5.47 -11.94 -6.48
C LEU A 64 -4.10 -11.28 -6.27
N ASP A 65 -4.09 -10.14 -5.59
CA ASP A 65 -2.88 -9.35 -5.35
C ASP A 65 -1.76 -10.19 -4.68
N MET A 66 -0.54 -10.11 -5.22
CA MET A 66 0.58 -10.99 -4.87
C MET A 66 1.95 -10.29 -4.92
N GLY A 67 2.80 -10.66 -3.97
CA GLY A 67 4.21 -10.28 -3.85
C GLY A 67 4.51 -9.41 -2.63
N ASP A 68 5.78 -9.03 -2.51
CA ASP A 68 6.24 -8.13 -1.45
C ASP A 68 6.40 -6.67 -1.93
N SER A 69 5.99 -6.36 -3.17
CA SER A 69 6.19 -5.04 -3.78
C SER A 69 5.48 -3.92 -3.02
N ALA A 70 4.39 -4.22 -2.30
CA ALA A 70 3.66 -3.31 -1.42
C ALA A 70 4.53 -2.69 -0.29
N ILE A 71 5.74 -3.21 -0.07
CA ILE A 71 6.75 -2.57 0.79
C ILE A 71 7.17 -1.19 0.25
N THR A 72 7.00 -0.95 -1.05
CA THR A 72 7.32 0.31 -1.72
C THR A 72 6.39 1.42 -1.23
N GLU A 73 5.09 1.16 -1.18
CA GLU A 73 4.06 2.07 -0.67
C GLU A 73 4.15 2.23 0.84
N THR A 74 4.61 1.19 1.55
CA THR A 74 4.86 1.26 2.99
C THR A 74 5.82 2.40 3.36
N VAL A 75 6.75 2.76 2.46
CA VAL A 75 7.71 3.86 2.64
C VAL A 75 7.37 5.11 1.82
N GLY A 76 6.13 5.23 1.33
CA GLY A 76 5.66 6.43 0.60
C GLY A 76 6.04 6.49 -0.87
N TRP A 77 6.50 5.39 -1.47
CA TRP A 77 6.77 5.31 -2.91
C TRP A 77 5.59 4.65 -3.66
N GLY A 78 5.78 4.31 -4.94
CA GLY A 78 4.76 3.61 -5.74
C GLY A 78 3.46 4.41 -5.79
N GLY A 79 2.35 3.79 -5.39
CA GLY A 79 1.01 4.40 -5.43
C GLY A 79 0.93 5.72 -4.66
N PHE A 80 1.71 5.88 -3.60
CA PHE A 80 1.77 7.11 -2.79
C PHE A 80 2.45 8.27 -3.53
N ALA A 81 3.27 7.95 -4.54
CA ALA A 81 4.01 8.89 -5.37
C ALA A 81 3.48 8.94 -6.82
N ILE A 82 2.34 8.31 -7.12
CA ILE A 82 1.83 8.15 -8.48
C ILE A 82 1.58 9.49 -9.20
N GLY A 83 1.28 10.56 -8.45
CA GLY A 83 1.17 11.93 -8.97
C GLY A 83 2.46 12.48 -9.59
N ALA A 84 3.62 11.86 -9.29
CA ALA A 84 4.90 12.16 -9.96
C ALA A 84 5.15 11.32 -11.22
N ALA A 85 4.28 10.34 -11.53
CA ALA A 85 4.50 9.35 -12.58
C ALA A 85 3.32 9.24 -13.57
N PRO A 86 2.86 10.34 -14.21
CA PRO A 86 1.66 10.32 -15.06
C PRO A 86 1.74 9.36 -16.25
N GLY A 87 2.94 8.95 -16.68
CA GLY A 87 3.11 7.96 -17.75
C GLY A 87 2.51 6.58 -17.45
N ILE A 88 2.48 6.18 -16.16
CA ILE A 88 2.01 4.86 -15.76
C ILE A 88 0.49 4.70 -15.91
N LEU A 89 -0.26 5.81 -15.98
CA LEU A 89 -1.72 5.81 -16.07
C LEU A 89 -2.25 5.15 -17.35
N SER A 90 -1.42 5.09 -18.40
CA SER A 90 -1.72 4.32 -19.61
C SER A 90 -1.76 2.80 -19.38
N LEU A 91 -1.18 2.33 -18.27
CA LEU A 91 -1.08 0.93 -17.89
C LEU A 91 -1.96 0.59 -16.67
N VAL A 92 -2.02 1.45 -15.66
CA VAL A 92 -2.79 1.21 -14.42
C VAL A 92 -4.19 1.83 -14.43
N GLY A 93 -4.50 2.65 -15.44
CA GLY A 93 -5.74 3.41 -15.52
C GLY A 93 -5.71 4.73 -14.74
N GLY A 94 -6.82 5.46 -14.83
CA GLY A 94 -7.01 6.77 -14.19
C GLY A 94 -6.49 7.96 -14.99
N THR A 95 -6.61 9.15 -14.40
CA THR A 95 -6.26 10.45 -14.97
C THR A 95 -5.15 11.12 -14.16
N PRO A 96 -4.40 12.09 -14.74
CA PRO A 96 -3.37 12.82 -14.00
C PRO A 96 -3.92 13.53 -12.75
N GLU A 97 -5.16 14.01 -12.79
CA GLU A 97 -5.83 14.62 -11.64
C GLU A 97 -6.11 13.59 -10.54
N GLU A 98 -6.65 12.41 -10.88
CA GLU A 98 -6.84 11.32 -9.93
C GLU A 98 -5.51 10.86 -9.32
N ALA A 99 -4.44 10.78 -10.11
CA ALA A 99 -3.10 10.41 -9.62
C ALA A 99 -2.55 11.40 -8.58
N LEU A 100 -2.76 12.70 -8.79
CA LEU A 100 -2.41 13.73 -7.82
C LEU A 100 -3.28 13.60 -6.56
N ASN A 101 -4.60 13.40 -6.72
CA ASN A 101 -5.52 13.22 -5.61
C ASN A 101 -5.17 11.99 -4.77
N TYR A 102 -4.83 10.85 -5.38
CA TYR A 102 -4.35 9.68 -4.66
C TYR A 102 -3.12 9.99 -3.80
N SER A 103 -2.16 10.74 -4.33
CA SER A 103 -0.96 11.14 -3.58
C SER A 103 -1.28 12.09 -2.42
N LEU A 104 -2.29 12.95 -2.60
CA LEU A 104 -2.79 13.87 -1.56
C LEU A 104 -3.57 13.13 -0.47
N ASP A 105 -4.46 12.20 -0.84
CA ASP A 105 -5.26 11.39 0.09
C ASP A 105 -4.38 10.62 1.06
N MET A 106 -3.23 10.11 0.59
CA MET A 106 -2.30 9.37 1.45
C MET A 106 -1.76 10.19 2.62
N ARG A 107 -1.77 11.53 2.52
CA ARG A 107 -1.35 12.42 3.61
C ARG A 107 -2.28 12.31 4.82
N GLU A 108 -3.57 12.03 4.61
CA GLU A 108 -4.55 11.86 5.68
C GLU A 108 -4.21 10.66 6.58
N ILE A 109 -3.62 9.61 6.02
CA ILE A 109 -3.37 8.35 6.72
C ILE A 109 -1.92 8.17 7.17
N THR A 110 -1.07 9.18 7.00
CA THR A 110 0.37 9.11 7.30
C THR A 110 0.82 10.10 8.37
N GLU A 111 1.97 9.84 9.00
CA GLU A 111 2.56 10.69 10.03
C GLU A 111 3.23 11.97 9.50
N GLY A 112 3.71 11.97 8.25
CA GLY A 112 4.35 13.16 7.69
C GLY A 112 4.71 13.05 6.21
N LEU A 113 5.50 14.01 5.76
CA LEU A 113 6.02 14.07 4.39
C LEU A 113 7.53 13.78 4.37
N SER A 114 7.99 13.04 3.37
CA SER A 114 9.41 12.76 3.17
C SER A 114 10.20 14.04 2.83
N PRO A 115 11.36 14.29 3.46
CA PRO A 115 12.25 15.38 3.07
C PRO A 115 13.08 15.05 1.81
N ASP A 116 13.19 13.77 1.44
CA ASP A 116 14.11 13.29 0.40
C ASP A 116 13.39 12.97 -0.92
N TYR A 117 12.11 12.63 -0.86
CA TYR A 117 11.32 12.21 -2.02
C TYR A 117 10.14 13.17 -2.23
N SER A 118 10.27 14.08 -3.19
CA SER A 118 9.28 15.12 -3.50
C SER A 118 8.49 14.84 -4.78
N ILE A 119 7.26 15.35 -4.85
CA ILE A 119 6.40 15.33 -6.05
C ILE A 119 6.43 16.72 -6.71
N PRO A 120 7.08 16.89 -7.88
CA PRO A 120 7.23 18.21 -8.51
C PRO A 120 5.91 18.91 -8.84
N ALA A 121 4.90 18.15 -9.28
CA ALA A 121 3.58 18.68 -9.62
C ALA A 121 2.81 19.21 -8.39
N LEU A 122 3.19 18.82 -7.18
CA LEU A 122 2.66 19.32 -5.91
C LEU A 122 3.63 20.32 -5.26
N GLY A 123 4.31 21.13 -6.07
CA GLY A 123 5.22 22.17 -5.56
C GLY A 123 6.46 21.62 -4.85
N PHE A 124 6.92 20.42 -5.23
CA PHE A 124 8.03 19.70 -4.58
C PHE A 124 7.77 19.34 -3.11
N GLU A 125 6.52 19.23 -2.70
CA GLU A 125 6.19 18.66 -1.40
C GLU A 125 6.56 17.17 -1.34
N GLY A 126 6.93 16.71 -0.15
CA GLY A 126 7.30 15.32 0.08
C GLY A 126 6.17 14.33 -0.18
N THR A 127 6.54 13.09 -0.51
CA THR A 127 5.64 11.93 -0.51
C THR A 127 5.18 11.61 0.91
N ALA A 128 3.97 11.08 1.05
CA ALA A 128 3.39 10.76 2.36
C ALA A 128 4.10 9.53 2.98
N VAL A 129 4.50 9.58 4.24
CA VAL A 129 5.30 8.52 4.89
C VAL A 129 4.82 8.16 6.30
N GLY A 130 4.91 6.88 6.64
CA GLY A 130 4.51 6.36 7.96
C GLY A 130 3.01 6.18 8.07
N ILE A 131 2.47 5.17 7.40
CA ILE A 131 1.03 4.83 7.44
C ILE A 131 0.63 4.50 8.89
N ASP A 132 -0.32 5.24 9.45
CA ASP A 132 -0.81 5.05 10.83
C ASP A 132 -2.13 4.27 10.82
N ILE A 133 -2.15 3.10 11.47
CA ILE A 133 -3.37 2.28 11.56
C ILE A 133 -4.56 3.00 12.22
N ARG A 134 -4.31 3.99 13.09
CA ARG A 134 -5.36 4.81 13.71
C ARG A 134 -6.00 5.74 12.69
N LYS A 135 -5.19 6.42 11.88
CA LYS A 135 -5.67 7.36 10.86
C LYS A 135 -6.42 6.63 9.75
N VAL A 136 -5.92 5.46 9.34
CA VAL A 136 -6.64 4.57 8.39
C VAL A 136 -8.02 4.19 8.95
N ALA A 137 -8.09 3.71 10.20
CA ALA A 137 -9.35 3.30 10.80
C ALA A 137 -10.31 4.47 11.04
N ALA A 138 -9.79 5.66 11.38
CA ALA A 138 -10.61 6.84 11.68
C ALA A 138 -11.18 7.51 10.42
N SER A 139 -10.38 7.62 9.35
CA SER A 139 -10.81 8.24 8.08
C SER A 139 -11.63 7.29 7.21
N GLY A 140 -11.36 5.98 7.29
CA GLY A 140 -11.84 5.00 6.31
C GLY A 140 -11.02 4.98 5.02
N THR A 141 -10.04 5.87 4.87
CA THR A 141 -9.12 5.93 3.72
C THR A 141 -8.10 4.80 3.84
N LEU A 142 -7.95 3.99 2.80
CA LEU A 142 -6.99 2.89 2.74
C LEU A 142 -5.75 3.28 1.92
N PRO A 143 -4.56 2.72 2.19
CA PRO A 143 -3.40 2.86 1.32
C PRO A 143 -3.72 2.54 -0.14
N ILE A 144 -3.22 3.36 -1.07
CA ILE A 144 -3.29 3.07 -2.50
C ILE A 144 -2.01 2.36 -2.94
N ILE A 145 -2.15 1.29 -3.72
CA ILE A 145 -1.04 0.48 -4.24
C ILE A 145 -1.23 0.37 -5.74
N ASP A 146 -0.21 0.73 -6.53
CA ASP A 146 -0.18 0.39 -7.95
C ASP A 146 0.55 -0.95 -8.13
N THR A 147 -0.02 -1.83 -8.94
CA THR A 147 0.54 -3.17 -9.07
C THR A 147 0.22 -3.84 -10.40
N ALA A 148 1.06 -4.81 -10.74
CA ALA A 148 0.89 -5.67 -11.90
C ALA A 148 -0.19 -6.73 -11.63
N ILE A 149 -1.00 -7.03 -12.66
CA ILE A 149 -1.94 -8.14 -12.64
C ILE A 149 -1.24 -9.36 -13.20
N ALA A 150 -1.09 -10.38 -12.37
CA ALA A 150 -0.60 -11.70 -12.77
C ALA A 150 -1.79 -12.58 -13.16
N HIS A 151 -1.58 -13.51 -14.09
CA HIS A 151 -2.55 -14.53 -14.41
C HIS A 151 -2.74 -15.50 -13.23
N LYS A 152 -3.96 -16.00 -13.01
CA LYS A 152 -4.25 -16.95 -11.92
C LYS A 152 -3.63 -18.34 -12.12
N GLU A 153 -3.45 -18.74 -13.38
CA GLU A 153 -2.74 -19.98 -13.76
C GLU A 153 -1.24 -19.72 -13.99
N PRO A 154 -0.37 -20.70 -13.63
CA PRO A 154 1.08 -20.55 -13.76
C PRO A 154 1.57 -20.55 -15.21
N GLY A 155 2.73 -19.92 -15.44
CA GLY A 155 3.43 -19.96 -16.74
C GLY A 155 3.10 -18.79 -17.68
N HIS A 156 2.18 -17.91 -17.28
CA HIS A 156 1.89 -16.67 -17.99
C HIS A 156 2.77 -15.51 -17.48
N SER A 157 3.07 -14.58 -18.36
CA SER A 157 3.68 -13.28 -17.99
C SER A 157 2.65 -12.38 -17.30
N ILE A 158 3.05 -11.15 -16.97
CA ILE A 158 2.12 -10.07 -16.61
C ILE A 158 1.01 -9.93 -17.66
N ILE A 159 -0.25 -9.80 -17.21
CA ILE A 159 -1.43 -9.72 -18.08
C ILE A 159 -2.17 -8.38 -17.99
N GLY A 160 -1.74 -7.50 -17.08
CA GLY A 160 -2.33 -6.18 -16.88
C GLY A 160 -1.65 -5.43 -15.75
N ALA A 161 -2.17 -4.26 -15.39
CA ALA A 161 -1.81 -3.55 -14.18
C ALA A 161 -2.98 -2.70 -13.70
N GLY A 162 -2.93 -2.29 -12.44
CA GLY A 162 -4.03 -1.56 -11.85
C GLY A 162 -3.69 -0.99 -10.49
N LEU A 163 -4.75 -0.56 -9.82
CA LEU A 163 -4.74 -0.05 -8.47
C LEU A 163 -5.43 -1.04 -7.56
N VAL A 164 -4.91 -1.15 -6.34
CA VAL A 164 -5.46 -2.02 -5.31
C VAL A 164 -5.34 -1.36 -3.95
N ARG A 165 -6.26 -1.72 -3.05
CA ARG A 165 -6.26 -1.24 -1.67
C ARG A 165 -6.23 -2.44 -0.72
N PRO A 166 -5.43 -2.40 0.36
CA PRO A 166 -5.39 -3.46 1.34
C PRO A 166 -6.75 -3.60 2.05
N PRO A 167 -7.13 -4.80 2.51
CA PRO A 167 -8.39 -4.97 3.23
C PRO A 167 -8.40 -4.21 4.55
N MET A 168 -9.46 -3.44 4.82
CA MET A 168 -9.64 -2.70 6.09
C MET A 168 -9.56 -3.61 7.33
N ALA A 169 -9.90 -4.89 7.18
CA ALA A 169 -9.82 -5.88 8.23
C ALA A 169 -8.40 -6.03 8.82
N CYS A 170 -7.35 -5.83 8.02
CA CYS A 170 -5.96 -5.85 8.51
C CYS A 170 -5.72 -4.73 9.54
N PHE A 171 -6.18 -3.50 9.25
CA PHE A 171 -6.01 -2.33 10.11
C PHE A 171 -6.87 -2.40 11.37
N HIS A 172 -8.14 -2.82 11.25
CA HIS A 172 -9.00 -3.03 12.42
C HIS A 172 -8.43 -4.09 13.37
N SER A 173 -7.89 -5.19 12.83
CA SER A 173 -7.30 -6.25 13.65
C SER A 173 -6.02 -5.77 14.34
N ALA A 174 -5.17 -5.03 13.63
CA ALA A 174 -3.98 -4.42 14.19
C ALA A 174 -4.32 -3.41 15.31
N LEU A 175 -5.33 -2.56 15.10
CA LEU A 175 -5.73 -1.55 16.07
C LEU A 175 -6.28 -2.18 17.37
N ARG A 176 -7.07 -3.26 17.26
CA ARG A 176 -7.53 -4.03 18.43
C ARG A 176 -6.36 -4.65 19.19
N ALA A 177 -5.42 -5.29 18.49
CA ALA A 177 -4.23 -5.86 19.13
C ALA A 177 -3.35 -4.79 19.80
N PHE A 178 -3.27 -3.60 19.20
CA PHE A 178 -2.60 -2.44 19.80
C PHE A 178 -3.28 -1.98 21.08
N ALA A 179 -4.61 -1.84 21.09
CA ALA A 179 -5.36 -1.49 22.29
C ALA A 179 -5.16 -2.52 23.40
N ALA A 180 -5.23 -3.82 23.08
CA ALA A 180 -4.99 -4.90 24.03
C ALA A 180 -3.56 -4.88 24.61
N LYS A 181 -2.53 -4.71 23.77
CA LYS A 181 -1.13 -4.68 24.20
C LYS A 181 -0.84 -3.52 25.16
N TYR A 182 -1.46 -2.37 24.94
CA TYR A 182 -1.18 -1.13 25.67
C TYR A 182 -2.26 -0.74 26.68
N GLY A 183 -3.25 -1.61 26.93
CA GLY A 183 -4.28 -1.39 27.95
C GLY A 183 -5.23 -0.23 27.66
N LEU A 184 -5.63 -0.08 26.39
CA LEU A 184 -6.50 1.00 25.90
C LEU A 184 -7.92 0.51 25.52
N GLU A 185 -8.30 -0.68 25.98
CA GLU A 185 -9.64 -1.29 25.74
C GLU A 185 -10.77 -0.61 26.52
#